data_AF-A0A8J4I6W0-F1
#
_entry.id   AF-A0A8J4I6W0-F1
#
_cell.length_a   1.000
_cell.length_b   1.000
_cell.length_c   1.000
_cell.angle_alpha   90.00
_cell.angle_beta   90.00
_cell.angle_gamma   90.00
#
_symmetry.space_group_name_H-M   'P 1'
#
loop_
_entity.id
_entity.type
_entity.pdbx_description
1 polymer ?
#
loop_
_entity_poly.entity_id
_entity_poly.type
_entity_poly.pdbx_seq_one_letter_code
_entity_poly.pdbx_strand_id
1 'polypeptide(L)'
;SHSYIGPDYSMQKNTGKISLEQIDTLSVKSFPLCMRQLHKALRDNHHLRHGGRMQYGLFLKGIGLTLEQALEFWKKEFIRGKVDADKFDKGYAYSIRHSYGKEGRRTDYTPYSCMKIIMSNPPSQGDYHGCPFRHSDPELLKQKLQSYKIPPSGIAQILELVKGMHYQLACQKYFELTHDVDNLGFSLNHPNQYFTESQRLLSGGRELKKELSNSGNSQQKSNSQESMNSNSAPTSSNTTADAELEGLEAYFTED
;
A
#
# COMPACT_ATOMS: atom_id res chain seq x y z
N SER A 1 3.00 14.57 -16.47
CA SER A 1 2.92 13.11 -16.29
C SER A 1 3.90 12.70 -15.20
N HIS A 2 3.42 12.37 -14.00
CA HIS A 2 4.27 11.83 -12.93
C HIS A 2 4.17 10.32 -12.94
N SER A 3 4.85 9.69 -13.90
CA SER A 3 4.97 8.23 -13.97
C SER A 3 5.80 7.72 -12.79
N TYR A 4 5.30 6.72 -12.08
CA TYR A 4 6.01 6.04 -11.00
C TYR A 4 7.16 5.21 -11.58
N ILE A 5 8.40 5.47 -11.15
CA ILE A 5 9.63 4.79 -11.61
C ILE A 5 10.13 3.86 -10.49
N GLY A 6 9.30 2.88 -10.10
CA GLY A 6 9.65 1.92 -9.06
C GLY A 6 9.07 0.52 -9.35
N PRO A 7 9.35 -0.47 -8.48
CA PRO A 7 8.89 -1.84 -8.67
C PRO A 7 7.37 -1.92 -8.83
N ASP A 8 6.91 -2.74 -9.77
CA ASP A 8 5.48 -2.98 -9.89
C ASP A 8 5.01 -3.92 -8.78
N TYR A 9 4.17 -3.39 -7.87
CA TYR A 9 3.56 -4.12 -6.78
C TYR A 9 2.23 -4.80 -7.17
N SER A 10 1.88 -4.83 -8.46
CA SER A 10 0.85 -5.71 -9.01
C SER A 10 1.22 -7.19 -8.83
N MET A 11 2.50 -7.51 -9.04
CA MET A 11 3.01 -8.88 -9.08
C MET A 11 3.37 -9.39 -7.69
N GLN A 12 2.64 -10.42 -7.30
CA GLN A 12 2.41 -10.84 -5.93
C GLN A 12 3.47 -11.86 -5.46
N LYS A 13 4.74 -11.43 -5.31
CA LYS A 13 5.87 -12.34 -4.94
C LYS A 13 5.73 -13.03 -3.57
N ASN A 14 4.86 -12.52 -2.69
CA ASN A 14 4.69 -12.96 -1.30
C ASN A 14 3.26 -13.40 -0.95
N THR A 15 2.41 -13.70 -1.94
CA THR A 15 1.01 -14.10 -1.71
C THR A 15 0.89 -15.27 -0.75
N GLY A 16 -0.02 -15.14 0.22
CA GLY A 16 -0.36 -16.20 1.18
C GLY A 16 0.67 -16.43 2.28
N LYS A 17 1.77 -15.67 2.33
CA LYS A 17 2.77 -15.78 3.41
C LYS A 17 2.39 -15.03 4.69
N ILE A 18 1.45 -14.09 4.60
CA ILE A 18 0.97 -13.29 5.73
C ILE A 18 -0.36 -13.88 6.20
N SER A 19 -0.45 -14.20 7.49
CA SER A 19 -1.70 -14.62 8.14
C SER A 19 -2.48 -13.41 8.69
N LEU A 20 -3.80 -13.55 8.86
CA LEU A 20 -4.66 -12.45 9.31
C LEU A 20 -4.32 -12.01 10.73
N GLU A 21 -3.92 -12.96 11.57
CA GLU A 21 -3.57 -12.77 12.98
C GLU A 21 -2.29 -11.92 13.14
N GLN A 22 -1.42 -11.90 12.11
CA GLN A 22 -0.18 -11.13 12.12
C GLN A 22 -0.39 -9.66 11.81
N ILE A 23 -1.51 -9.27 11.18
CA ILE A 23 -1.71 -7.91 10.65
C ILE A 23 -1.58 -6.85 11.74
N ASP A 24 -2.16 -7.08 12.93
CA ASP A 24 -2.11 -6.12 14.03
C ASP A 24 -0.66 -5.89 14.49
N THR A 25 0.14 -6.96 14.58
CA THR A 25 1.57 -6.87 14.94
C THR A 25 2.38 -6.17 13.84
N LEU A 26 2.12 -6.52 12.58
CA LEU A 26 2.78 -5.90 11.41
C LEU A 26 2.44 -4.42 11.30
N SER A 27 1.24 -4.00 11.71
CA SER A 27 0.81 -2.59 11.68
C SER A 27 1.68 -1.69 12.56
N VAL A 28 2.19 -2.24 13.66
CA VAL A 28 3.04 -1.52 14.61
C VAL A 28 4.50 -1.54 14.18
N LYS A 29 4.98 -2.67 13.67
CA LYS A 29 6.40 -2.90 13.39
C LYS A 29 6.83 -2.53 11.97
N SER A 30 5.94 -2.67 11.00
CA SER A 30 6.34 -2.73 9.58
C SER A 30 5.49 -1.88 8.63
N PHE A 31 4.39 -1.31 9.11
CA PHE A 31 3.59 -0.42 8.27
C PHE A 31 4.15 1.00 8.31
N PRO A 32 4.22 1.69 7.15
CA PRO A 32 4.46 3.12 7.15
C PRO A 32 3.31 3.84 7.86
N LEU A 33 3.57 5.05 8.33
CA LEU A 33 2.63 5.83 9.14
C LEU A 33 1.23 5.97 8.53
N CYS A 34 1.13 6.09 7.20
CA CYS A 34 -0.15 6.15 6.48
C CYS A 34 -1.00 4.87 6.65
N MET A 35 -0.38 3.69 6.55
CA MET A 35 -1.09 2.41 6.66
C MET A 35 -1.33 2.05 8.13
N ARG A 36 -0.42 2.42 9.03
CA ARG A 36 -0.64 2.29 10.49
C ARG A 36 -1.85 3.11 10.95
N GLN A 37 -2.01 4.32 10.43
CA GLN A 37 -3.17 5.17 10.72
C GLN A 37 -4.48 4.53 10.22
N LEU A 38 -4.50 4.03 8.97
CA LEU A 38 -5.66 3.36 8.39
C LEU A 38 -6.04 2.10 9.16
N HIS A 39 -5.05 1.29 9.53
CA HIS A 39 -5.27 0.10 10.35
C HIS A 39 -5.88 0.45 11.71
N LYS A 40 -5.31 1.43 12.42
CA LYS A 40 -5.84 1.88 13.70
C LYS A 40 -7.28 2.41 13.56
N ALA A 41 -7.54 3.27 12.58
CA ALA A 41 -8.88 3.81 12.35
C ALA A 41 -9.90 2.71 12.03
N LEU A 42 -9.50 1.70 11.25
CA LEU A 42 -10.33 0.54 10.96
C LEU A 42 -10.67 -0.23 12.24
N ARG A 43 -9.68 -0.51 13.10
CA ARG A 43 -9.89 -1.23 14.36
C ARG A 43 -10.68 -0.44 15.41
N ASP A 44 -10.53 0.89 15.42
CA ASP A 44 -11.23 1.77 16.38
C ASP A 44 -12.69 2.02 15.95
N ASN A 45 -12.93 2.23 14.65
CA ASN A 45 -14.24 2.64 14.14
C ASN A 45 -15.05 1.50 13.52
N HIS A 46 -14.43 0.33 13.34
CA HIS A 46 -14.99 -0.83 12.63
C HIS A 46 -15.46 -0.51 11.21
N HIS A 47 -14.92 0.55 10.60
CA HIS A 47 -15.22 0.98 9.23
C HIS A 47 -14.13 1.91 8.68
N LEU A 48 -14.03 1.96 7.35
CA LEU A 48 -13.27 2.97 6.63
C LEU A 48 -14.09 3.52 5.47
N ARG A 49 -13.99 4.83 5.22
CA ARG A 49 -14.53 5.48 4.03
C ARG A 49 -13.79 5.04 2.76
N HIS A 50 -14.38 5.32 1.60
CA HIS A 50 -13.91 4.86 0.28
C HIS A 50 -12.40 5.02 0.08
N GLY A 51 -11.86 6.24 0.20
CA GLY A 51 -10.42 6.48 0.01
C GLY A 51 -9.53 5.67 0.96
N GLY A 52 -10.01 5.40 2.19
CA GLY A 52 -9.33 4.55 3.16
C GLY A 52 -9.37 3.07 2.79
N ARG A 53 -10.54 2.57 2.34
CA ARG A 53 -10.67 1.19 1.85
C ARG A 53 -9.76 0.93 0.67
N MET A 54 -9.66 1.89 -0.25
CA MET A 54 -8.81 1.77 -1.43
C MET A 54 -7.32 1.78 -1.10
N GLN A 55 -6.86 2.82 -0.40
CA GLN A 55 -5.46 2.95 -0.06
C GLN A 55 -4.96 1.76 0.81
N TYR A 56 -5.77 1.35 1.79
CA TYR A 56 -5.39 0.27 2.70
C TYR A 56 -5.59 -1.12 2.09
N GLY A 57 -6.71 -1.34 1.39
CA GLY A 57 -7.03 -2.62 0.77
C GLY A 57 -6.03 -3.02 -0.31
N LEU A 58 -5.64 -2.08 -1.17
CA LEU A 58 -4.62 -2.34 -2.19
C LEU A 58 -3.24 -2.52 -1.55
N PHE A 59 -2.90 -1.77 -0.50
CA PHE A 59 -1.67 -2.02 0.26
C PHE A 59 -1.63 -3.43 0.83
N LEU A 60 -2.73 -3.89 1.46
CA LEU A 60 -2.85 -5.24 2.02
C LEU A 60 -2.69 -6.33 0.96
N LYS A 61 -3.33 -6.14 -0.20
CA LYS A 61 -3.12 -7.01 -1.38
C LYS A 61 -1.65 -7.06 -1.79
N GLY A 62 -0.98 -5.91 -1.84
CA GLY A 62 0.42 -5.80 -2.25
C GLY A 62 1.42 -6.40 -1.25
N ILE A 63 1.06 -6.51 0.04
CA ILE A 63 1.91 -7.24 1.01
C ILE A 63 1.65 -8.74 0.98
N GLY A 64 0.59 -9.20 0.31
CA GLY A 64 0.35 -10.62 0.00
C GLY A 64 -0.92 -11.22 0.59
N LEU A 65 -1.88 -10.43 1.08
CA LEU A 65 -3.19 -10.98 1.42
C LEU A 65 -3.86 -11.56 0.16
N THR A 66 -4.41 -12.76 0.29
CA THR A 66 -5.24 -13.34 -0.77
C THR A 66 -6.63 -12.68 -0.79
N LEU A 67 -7.39 -12.92 -1.86
CA LEU A 67 -8.76 -12.43 -1.97
C LEU A 67 -9.63 -12.98 -0.83
N GLU A 68 -9.50 -14.27 -0.53
CA GLU A 68 -10.25 -14.96 0.51
C GLU A 68 -9.94 -14.34 1.89
N GLN A 69 -8.66 -14.15 2.18
CA GLN A 69 -8.20 -13.47 3.40
C GLN A 69 -8.69 -12.02 3.46
N ALA A 70 -8.68 -11.28 2.35
CA ALA A 70 -9.16 -9.90 2.33
C ALA A 70 -10.67 -9.81 2.59
N LEU A 71 -11.47 -10.66 1.95
CA LEU A 71 -12.92 -10.75 2.21
C LEU A 71 -13.18 -11.08 3.68
N GLU A 72 -12.48 -12.06 4.23
CA GLU A 72 -12.59 -12.42 5.64
C GLU A 72 -12.18 -11.28 6.57
N PHE A 73 -11.05 -10.62 6.31
CA PHE A 73 -10.53 -9.50 7.08
C PHE A 73 -11.53 -8.34 7.16
N TRP A 74 -12.01 -7.88 6.00
CA TRP A 74 -12.95 -6.76 5.94
C TRP A 74 -14.32 -7.14 6.51
N LYS A 75 -14.84 -8.35 6.21
CA LYS A 75 -16.13 -8.80 6.73
C LYS A 75 -16.09 -8.88 8.25
N LYS A 76 -15.10 -9.57 8.82
CA LYS A 76 -14.94 -9.72 10.28
C LYS A 76 -14.87 -8.38 11.00
N GLU A 77 -14.22 -7.38 10.41
CA GLU A 77 -14.09 -6.09 11.06
C GLU A 77 -15.36 -5.23 10.91
N PHE A 78 -15.99 -5.21 9.73
CA PHE A 78 -17.17 -4.38 9.47
C PHE A 78 -18.41 -4.85 10.25
N ILE A 79 -18.55 -6.17 10.46
CA ILE A 79 -19.65 -6.74 11.27
C ILE A 79 -19.52 -6.48 12.77
N ARG A 80 -18.33 -6.08 13.25
CA ARG A 80 -18.17 -5.57 14.63
C ARG A 80 -18.74 -4.16 14.77
N GLY A 81 -18.86 -3.44 13.65
CA GLY A 81 -19.46 -2.12 13.56
C GLY A 81 -20.96 -2.20 13.28
N LYS A 82 -21.43 -1.33 12.38
CA LYS A 82 -22.84 -1.20 12.02
C LYS A 82 -23.23 -1.88 10.72
N VAL A 83 -22.30 -2.59 10.08
CA VAL A 83 -22.53 -3.25 8.78
C VAL A 83 -22.92 -4.69 9.04
N ASP A 84 -24.15 -5.08 8.70
CA ASP A 84 -24.53 -6.50 8.78
C ASP A 84 -23.88 -7.34 7.66
N ALA A 85 -23.94 -8.66 7.81
CA ALA A 85 -23.30 -9.59 6.87
C ALA A 85 -23.87 -9.49 5.44
N ASP A 86 -25.18 -9.25 5.29
CA ASP A 86 -25.84 -9.16 3.99
C ASP A 86 -25.48 -7.85 3.28
N LYS A 87 -25.43 -6.74 4.02
CA LYS A 87 -24.97 -5.43 3.54
C LYS A 87 -23.50 -5.49 3.14
N PHE A 88 -22.68 -6.25 3.87
CA PHE A 88 -21.30 -6.52 3.47
C PHE A 88 -21.22 -7.25 2.12
N ASP A 89 -21.93 -8.37 1.99
CA ASP A 89 -21.86 -9.23 0.80
C ASP A 89 -22.40 -8.51 -0.45
N LYS A 90 -23.43 -7.67 -0.30
CA LYS A 90 -24.01 -6.88 -1.40
C LYS A 90 -23.20 -5.64 -1.76
N GLY A 91 -22.72 -4.88 -0.77
CA GLY A 91 -22.13 -3.55 -0.99
C GLY A 91 -20.60 -3.53 -1.07
N TYR A 92 -19.91 -4.40 -0.34
CA TYR A 92 -18.45 -4.31 -0.16
C TYR A 92 -17.68 -5.47 -0.78
N ALA A 93 -18.21 -6.70 -0.72
CA ALA A 93 -17.53 -7.87 -1.25
C ALA A 93 -17.27 -7.76 -2.76
N TYR A 94 -18.17 -7.12 -3.51
CA TYR A 94 -17.97 -6.87 -4.94
C TYR A 94 -16.75 -5.98 -5.21
N SER A 95 -16.63 -4.84 -4.52
CA SER A 95 -15.50 -3.92 -4.66
C SER A 95 -14.16 -4.56 -4.29
N ILE A 96 -14.15 -5.40 -3.26
CA ILE A 96 -12.95 -6.17 -2.88
C ILE A 96 -12.59 -7.15 -4.00
N ARG A 97 -13.53 -7.93 -4.54
CA ARG A 97 -13.27 -8.84 -5.67
C ARG A 97 -12.77 -8.11 -6.91
N HIS A 98 -13.32 -6.93 -7.19
CA HIS A 98 -12.89 -6.07 -8.29
C HIS A 98 -11.46 -5.58 -8.12
N SER A 99 -11.08 -5.16 -6.91
CA SER A 99 -9.70 -4.74 -6.57
C SER A 99 -8.66 -5.85 -6.80
N TYR A 100 -9.08 -7.12 -6.80
CA TYR A 100 -8.26 -8.31 -7.10
C TYR A 100 -8.41 -8.81 -8.55
N GLY A 101 -9.04 -8.03 -9.44
CA GLY A 101 -9.22 -8.38 -10.84
C GLY A 101 -10.17 -9.57 -11.08
N LYS A 102 -11.05 -9.90 -10.12
CA LYS A 102 -12.03 -11.00 -10.26
C LYS A 102 -13.38 -10.57 -10.80
N GLU A 103 -13.62 -9.27 -10.95
CA GLU A 103 -14.86 -8.69 -11.48
C GLU A 103 -14.59 -7.73 -12.64
N GLY A 104 -15.63 -7.37 -13.40
CA GLY A 104 -15.58 -6.35 -14.45
C GLY A 104 -14.56 -6.65 -15.55
N ARG A 105 -13.79 -5.63 -15.97
CA ARG A 105 -12.70 -5.75 -16.96
C ARG A 105 -11.49 -6.56 -16.47
N ARG A 106 -11.53 -7.06 -15.23
CA ARG A 106 -10.43 -7.79 -14.58
C ARG A 106 -9.16 -6.95 -14.46
N THR A 107 -9.33 -5.63 -14.27
CA THR A 107 -8.21 -4.71 -14.05
C THR A 107 -7.58 -5.04 -12.70
N ASP A 108 -6.31 -5.42 -12.73
CA ASP A 108 -5.54 -5.71 -11.53
C ASP A 108 -5.01 -4.41 -10.92
N TYR A 109 -5.80 -3.78 -10.03
CA TYR A 109 -5.46 -2.49 -9.44
C TYR A 109 -4.14 -2.56 -8.68
N THR A 110 -3.23 -1.65 -9.03
CA THR A 110 -1.92 -1.56 -8.39
C THR A 110 -1.99 -0.81 -7.07
N PRO A 111 -1.25 -1.27 -6.04
CA PRO A 111 -1.08 -0.52 -4.81
C PRO A 111 -0.63 0.93 -5.06
N TYR A 112 -1.12 1.86 -4.25
CA TYR A 112 -0.84 3.28 -4.45
C TYR A 112 0.60 3.64 -4.07
N SER A 113 1.30 4.33 -4.97
CA SER A 113 2.61 4.92 -4.70
C SER A 113 2.52 6.10 -3.70
N CYS A 114 3.66 6.45 -3.09
CA CYS A 114 3.70 7.63 -2.21
C CYS A 114 3.26 8.89 -2.94
N MET A 115 3.68 9.07 -4.20
CA MET A 115 3.29 10.23 -5.01
C MET A 115 1.78 10.29 -5.24
N LYS A 116 1.13 9.16 -5.56
CA LYS A 116 -0.34 9.13 -5.69
C LYS A 116 -1.03 9.51 -4.38
N ILE A 117 -0.58 8.93 -3.26
CA ILE A 117 -1.14 9.21 -1.93
C ILE A 117 -0.92 10.68 -1.48
N ILE A 118 0.17 11.32 -1.91
CA ILE A 118 0.49 12.70 -1.53
C ILE A 118 -0.23 13.73 -2.43
N MET A 119 -0.40 13.42 -3.72
CA MET A 119 -0.84 14.40 -4.73
C MET A 119 -2.30 14.22 -5.17
N SER A 120 -2.94 13.12 -4.82
CA SER A 120 -4.30 12.79 -5.25
C SER A 120 -5.22 12.53 -4.05
N ASN A 121 -6.51 12.89 -4.20
CA ASN A 121 -7.57 12.67 -3.21
C ASN A 121 -7.18 13.08 -1.76
N PRO A 122 -7.08 14.39 -1.46
CA PRO A 122 -6.78 14.84 -0.11
C PRO A 122 -7.89 14.45 0.87
N PRO A 123 -7.56 13.95 2.07
CA PRO A 123 -8.56 13.52 3.04
C PRO A 123 -9.38 14.68 3.60
N SER A 124 -10.67 14.44 3.84
CA SER A 124 -11.58 15.38 4.51
C SER A 124 -11.87 14.95 5.96
N GLN A 125 -12.73 15.70 6.67
CA GLN A 125 -13.13 15.33 8.02
C GLN A 125 -13.79 13.93 8.06
N GLY A 126 -13.27 13.06 8.93
CA GLY A 126 -13.69 11.66 9.03
C GLY A 126 -12.93 10.70 8.10
N ASP A 127 -12.05 11.22 7.24
CA ASP A 127 -11.14 10.40 6.44
C ASP A 127 -9.80 10.17 7.15
N TYR A 128 -9.27 8.96 6.97
CA TYR A 128 -7.98 8.56 7.53
C TYR A 128 -6.94 8.20 6.46
N HIS A 129 -7.29 8.34 5.18
CA HIS A 129 -6.38 8.09 4.05
C HIS A 129 -5.43 9.27 3.80
N GLY A 130 -4.57 9.14 2.80
CA GLY A 130 -3.52 10.10 2.48
C GLY A 130 -2.20 9.84 3.22
N CYS A 131 -1.26 10.79 3.05
CA CYS A 131 0.05 10.75 3.68
C CYS A 131 0.04 11.61 4.96
N PRO A 132 0.28 11.06 6.16
CA PRO A 132 0.30 11.84 7.40
C PRO A 132 1.32 12.96 7.41
N PHE A 133 2.47 12.78 6.75
CA PHE A 133 3.50 13.82 6.64
C PHE A 133 3.07 15.01 5.76
N ARG A 134 2.04 14.86 4.92
CA ARG A 134 1.48 15.92 4.07
C ARG A 134 0.17 16.48 4.60
N HIS A 135 -0.74 15.60 5.03
CA HIS A 135 -2.15 15.93 5.25
C HIS A 135 -2.52 16.07 6.73
N SER A 136 -1.67 15.66 7.67
CA SER A 136 -1.92 15.93 9.09
C SER A 136 -1.44 17.33 9.45
N ASP A 137 -2.17 17.99 10.35
CA ASP A 137 -1.69 19.18 11.05
C ASP A 137 -0.33 18.88 11.75
N PRO A 138 0.64 19.81 11.72
CA PRO A 138 1.96 19.58 12.32
C PRO A 138 1.95 19.24 13.81
N GLU A 139 1.07 19.85 14.62
CA GLU A 139 1.01 19.58 16.06
C GLU A 139 0.35 18.20 16.30
N LEU A 140 -0.68 17.86 15.53
CA LEU A 140 -1.26 16.51 15.58
C LEU A 140 -0.26 15.44 15.14
N LEU A 141 0.54 15.71 14.09
CA LEU A 141 1.60 14.80 13.64
C LEU A 141 2.65 14.58 14.74
N LYS A 142 3.10 15.67 15.38
CA LYS A 142 4.03 15.63 16.51
C LYS A 142 3.49 14.78 17.66
N GLN A 143 2.25 14.99 18.08
CA GLN A 143 1.60 14.18 19.13
C GLN A 143 1.54 12.70 18.75
N LYS A 144 1.19 12.37 17.50
CA LYS A 144 1.22 10.99 17.01
C LYS A 144 2.62 10.38 17.09
N LEU A 145 3.65 11.10 16.64
CA LEU A 145 5.03 10.62 16.67
C LEU A 145 5.52 10.41 18.11
N GLN A 146 5.15 11.28 19.05
CA GLN A 146 5.42 11.09 20.48
C GLN A 146 4.75 9.83 21.03
N SER A 147 3.49 9.57 20.65
CA SER A 147 2.78 8.34 21.06
C SER A 147 3.46 7.06 20.56
N TYR A 148 4.20 7.17 19.44
CA TYR A 148 5.00 6.10 18.86
C TYR A 148 6.44 6.04 19.39
N LYS A 149 6.72 6.77 20.48
CA LYS A 149 8.01 6.78 21.19
C LYS A 149 9.18 7.24 20.32
N ILE A 150 8.92 8.07 19.32
CA ILE A 150 9.98 8.70 18.53
C ILE A 150 10.71 9.74 19.40
N PRO A 151 12.06 9.75 19.44
CA PRO A 151 12.81 10.72 20.24
C PRO A 151 12.49 12.18 19.85
N PRO A 152 12.43 13.13 20.80
CA PRO A 152 12.11 14.53 20.50
C PRO A 152 13.00 15.18 19.42
N SER A 153 14.29 14.85 19.40
CA SER A 153 15.25 15.29 18.37
C SER A 153 14.89 14.75 16.98
N GLY A 154 14.48 13.49 16.90
CA GLY A 154 14.02 12.86 15.65
C GLY A 154 12.70 13.46 15.15
N ILE A 155 11.79 13.79 16.07
CA ILE A 155 10.54 14.48 15.72
C ILE A 155 10.83 15.86 15.13
N ALA A 156 11.75 16.63 15.73
CA ALA A 156 12.14 17.94 15.19
C ALA A 156 12.69 17.82 13.75
N GLN A 157 13.53 16.82 13.47
CA GLN A 157 14.06 16.57 12.13
C GLN A 157 12.97 16.19 11.13
N ILE A 158 12.03 15.33 11.52
CA ILE A 158 10.87 14.96 10.70
C ILE A 158 10.04 16.19 10.35
N LEU A 159 9.75 17.04 11.34
CA LEU A 159 8.93 18.24 11.13
C LEU A 159 9.63 19.27 10.24
N GLU A 160 10.95 19.39 10.31
CA GLU A 160 11.70 20.26 9.39
C GLU A 160 11.62 19.75 7.94
N LEU A 161 11.72 18.43 7.72
CA LEU A 161 11.51 17.82 6.41
C LEU A 161 10.08 18.05 5.89
N VAL A 162 9.08 17.94 6.76
CA VAL A 162 7.67 18.25 6.43
C VAL A 162 7.51 19.72 6.02
N LYS A 163 8.13 20.65 6.76
CA LYS A 163 8.11 22.09 6.45
C LYS A 163 8.77 22.39 5.10
N GLY A 164 9.84 21.67 4.76
CA GLY A 164 10.48 21.70 3.44
C GLY A 164 9.72 20.94 2.34
N MET A 165 8.52 20.42 2.62
CA MET A 165 7.71 19.60 1.70
C MET A 165 8.39 18.29 1.24
N HIS A 166 9.37 17.80 1.99
CA HIS A 166 10.10 16.56 1.72
C HIS A 166 9.43 15.35 2.38
N TYR A 167 8.16 15.11 2.08
CA TYR A 167 7.31 14.15 2.80
C TYR A 167 7.80 12.70 2.76
N GLN A 168 8.38 12.27 1.64
CA GLN A 168 8.96 10.93 1.51
C GLN A 168 10.24 10.79 2.35
N LEU A 169 11.07 11.84 2.42
CA LEU A 169 12.25 11.87 3.29
C LEU A 169 11.85 11.89 4.77
N ALA A 170 10.76 12.59 5.13
CA ALA A 170 10.20 12.53 6.48
C ALA A 170 9.75 11.09 6.85
N CYS A 171 9.16 10.38 5.90
CA CYS A 171 8.79 8.97 6.06
C CYS A 171 10.01 8.04 6.17
N GLN A 172 11.08 8.31 5.42
CA GLN A 172 12.38 7.62 5.55
C GLN A 172 12.98 7.87 6.93
N LYS A 173 12.99 9.11 7.41
CA LYS A 173 13.49 9.42 8.74
C LYS A 173 12.70 8.73 9.84
N TYR A 174 11.38 8.62 9.68
CA TYR A 174 10.54 7.82 10.56
C TYR A 174 10.90 6.32 10.52
N PHE A 175 11.19 5.76 9.35
CA PHE A 175 11.67 4.38 9.23
C PHE A 175 12.98 4.17 10.01
N GLU A 176 13.98 5.03 9.79
CA GLU A 176 15.28 4.99 10.48
C GLU A 176 15.12 4.94 11.99
N LEU A 177 14.33 5.86 12.53
CA LEU A 177 14.10 5.99 13.98
C LEU A 177 13.31 4.83 14.58
N THR A 178 12.45 4.16 13.80
CA THR A 178 11.65 3.03 14.28
C THR A 178 12.34 1.68 14.14
N HIS A 179 13.34 1.58 13.27
CA HIS A 179 14.12 0.36 13.03
C HIS A 179 15.54 0.44 13.63
N ASP A 180 15.90 1.57 14.24
CA ASP A 180 17.22 1.83 14.82
C ASP A 180 18.35 1.66 13.79
N VAL A 181 18.20 2.33 12.64
CA VAL A 181 19.18 2.30 11.54
C VAL A 181 19.56 3.72 11.11
N ASP A 182 20.85 3.96 10.85
CA ASP A 182 21.37 5.31 10.58
C ASP A 182 21.20 5.78 9.13
N ASN A 183 21.08 4.85 8.17
CA ASN A 183 20.91 5.20 6.76
C ASN A 183 20.17 4.11 5.99
N LEU A 184 19.19 4.52 5.20
CA LEU A 184 18.51 3.65 4.27
C LEU A 184 19.33 3.56 2.98
N GLY A 185 19.80 2.35 2.66
CA GLY A 185 20.42 2.06 1.36
C GLY A 185 19.45 2.12 0.17
N PHE A 186 18.27 2.75 0.31
CA PHE A 186 17.26 2.88 -0.71
C PHE A 186 16.49 4.20 -0.58
N SER A 187 15.97 4.70 -1.70
CA SER A 187 15.04 5.84 -1.69
C SER A 187 13.59 5.35 -1.64
N LEU A 188 12.86 5.75 -0.61
CA LEU A 188 11.48 5.35 -0.39
C LEU A 188 10.52 6.09 -1.35
N ASN A 189 9.78 5.32 -2.14
CA ASN A 189 8.76 5.85 -3.04
C ASN A 189 7.40 5.13 -3.00
N HIS A 190 7.28 4.08 -2.19
CA HIS A 190 6.07 3.26 -2.14
C HIS A 190 5.80 2.68 -0.73
N PRO A 191 4.55 2.66 -0.23
CA PRO A 191 4.22 2.01 1.04
C PRO A 191 4.59 0.52 1.11
N ASN A 192 4.32 -0.27 0.07
CA ASN A 192 4.75 -1.67 0.00
C ASN A 192 6.29 -1.85 -0.04
N GLN A 193 7.06 -0.85 -0.51
CA GLN A 193 8.53 -0.85 -0.39
C GLN A 193 8.94 -0.71 1.07
N TYR A 194 8.36 0.26 1.80
CA TYR A 194 8.58 0.43 3.24
C TYR A 194 8.35 -0.89 3.97
N PHE A 195 7.23 -1.56 3.70
CA PHE A 195 6.89 -2.83 4.33
C PHE A 195 7.92 -3.92 4.03
N THR A 196 8.30 -4.08 2.75
CA THR A 196 9.26 -5.11 2.32
C THR A 196 10.62 -4.91 3.00
N GLU A 197 11.10 -3.67 3.06
CA GLU A 197 12.39 -3.33 3.68
C GLU A 197 12.34 -3.50 5.20
N SER A 198 11.23 -3.14 5.85
CA SER A 198 11.02 -3.43 7.27
C SER A 198 11.10 -4.93 7.55
N GLN A 199 10.37 -5.75 6.77
CA GLN A 199 10.38 -7.21 6.92
C GLN A 199 11.78 -7.79 6.70
N ARG A 200 12.55 -7.26 5.73
CA ARG A 200 13.93 -7.67 5.46
C ARG A 200 14.85 -7.43 6.65
N LEU A 201 14.74 -6.27 7.31
CA LEU A 201 15.52 -5.94 8.50
C LEU A 201 15.13 -6.81 9.70
N LEU A 202 13.83 -6.96 9.96
CA LEU A 202 13.33 -7.73 11.11
C LEU A 202 13.59 -9.24 10.98
N SER A 203 13.68 -9.75 9.76
CA SER A 203 14.03 -11.16 9.49
C SER A 203 15.56 -11.42 9.51
N GLY A 204 16.37 -10.41 9.84
CA GLY A 204 17.82 -10.53 9.97
C GLY A 204 18.55 -10.77 8.64
N GLY A 205 18.03 -10.27 7.52
CA GLY A 205 18.64 -10.42 6.19
C GLY A 205 18.73 -11.86 5.66
N ARG A 206 18.05 -12.82 6.29
CA ARG A 206 17.99 -14.21 5.80
C ARG A 206 16.95 -14.34 4.70
N GLU A 207 17.30 -13.94 3.48
CA GLU A 207 16.76 -14.67 2.35
C GLU A 207 17.37 -16.07 2.36
N LEU A 208 16.50 -17.08 2.27
CA LEU A 208 16.85 -18.48 2.06
C LEU A 208 17.70 -18.57 0.78
N LYS A 209 19.02 -18.60 0.94
CA LYS A 209 19.97 -18.92 -0.10
C LYS A 209 19.80 -20.41 -0.45
N LYS A 210 18.81 -20.73 -1.28
CA LYS A 210 18.69 -22.05 -1.91
C LYS A 210 19.04 -21.93 -3.39
N GLU A 211 20.34 -22.15 -3.60
CA GLU A 211 20.99 -22.73 -4.78
C GLU A 211 20.71 -22.13 -6.16
N LEU A 212 21.64 -21.27 -6.59
CA LEU A 212 22.06 -21.18 -7.99
C LEU A 212 23.45 -21.82 -8.11
N SER A 213 23.46 -23.07 -8.56
CA SER A 213 24.58 -23.79 -9.21
C SER A 213 23.99 -25.14 -9.62
N ASN A 214 24.07 -25.68 -10.83
CA ASN A 214 24.92 -25.43 -11.98
C ASN A 214 24.31 -26.24 -13.15
N SER A 215 24.27 -25.69 -14.37
CA SER A 215 24.51 -26.46 -15.62
C SER A 215 24.46 -25.55 -16.85
N GLY A 216 25.65 -25.18 -17.33
CA GLY A 216 26.12 -25.69 -18.62
C GLY A 216 25.49 -25.17 -19.91
N ASN A 217 26.00 -24.02 -20.35
CA ASN A 217 26.36 -23.62 -21.72
C ASN A 217 26.10 -24.61 -22.89
N SER A 218 25.47 -24.12 -23.98
CA SER A 218 25.86 -24.51 -25.36
C SER A 218 25.41 -23.47 -26.40
N GLN A 219 26.29 -23.25 -27.38
CA GLN A 219 26.32 -22.17 -28.37
C GLN A 219 25.42 -22.39 -29.60
N GLN A 220 24.97 -21.24 -30.16
CA GLN A 220 24.83 -20.86 -31.58
C GLN A 220 24.05 -21.74 -32.58
N LYS A 221 23.03 -21.15 -33.22
CA LYS A 221 23.14 -20.68 -34.63
C LYS A 221 21.95 -19.82 -35.08
N SER A 222 22.29 -18.91 -35.98
CA SER A 222 21.52 -17.92 -36.73
C SER A 222 20.38 -18.48 -37.60
N ASN A 223 19.29 -17.73 -37.74
CA ASN A 223 18.75 -17.42 -39.07
C ASN A 223 17.87 -16.16 -39.06
N SER A 224 18.11 -15.31 -40.07
CA SER A 224 17.41 -14.06 -40.35
C SER A 224 16.07 -14.31 -41.03
N GLN A 225 15.03 -13.53 -40.71
CA GLN A 225 14.06 -13.06 -41.70
C GLN A 225 13.25 -11.87 -41.17
N GLU A 226 13.21 -10.82 -41.98
CA GLU A 226 12.42 -9.58 -41.84
C GLU A 226 10.92 -9.85 -41.88
N SER A 227 10.12 -9.09 -41.12
CA SER A 227 9.02 -8.25 -41.68
C SER A 227 8.23 -7.47 -40.62
N MET A 228 8.12 -6.17 -40.91
CA MET A 228 7.00 -5.23 -40.70
C MET A 228 6.35 -5.05 -39.31
N ASN A 229 6.65 -3.87 -38.76
CA ASN A 229 5.72 -2.79 -38.40
C ASN A 229 4.50 -3.12 -37.51
N SER A 230 4.50 -2.58 -36.29
CA SER A 230 3.35 -1.87 -35.70
C SER A 230 3.76 -1.14 -34.42
N ASN A 231 3.69 0.19 -34.48
CA ASN A 231 3.71 1.07 -33.33
C ASN A 231 2.58 0.69 -32.36
N SER A 232 2.90 0.57 -31.08
CA SER A 232 1.89 0.59 -30.01
C SER A 232 2.48 1.30 -28.81
N ALA A 233 2.10 2.57 -28.66
CA ALA A 233 2.35 3.36 -27.47
C ALA A 233 1.67 2.71 -26.25
N PRO A 234 2.28 2.68 -25.06
CA PRO A 234 1.58 2.28 -23.85
C PRO A 234 0.77 3.50 -23.37
N THR A 235 -0.51 3.54 -23.75
CA THR A 235 -1.44 4.56 -23.29
C THR A 235 -1.73 4.33 -21.80
N SER A 236 -1.45 5.36 -21.00
CA SER A 236 -1.73 5.42 -19.57
C SER A 236 -3.24 5.42 -19.33
N SER A 237 -3.79 4.36 -18.74
CA SER A 237 -5.25 4.16 -18.58
C SER A 237 -5.69 3.92 -17.12
N ASN A 238 -5.03 4.56 -16.14
CA ASN A 238 -5.42 4.41 -14.73
C ASN A 238 -6.53 5.39 -14.29
N THR A 239 -6.75 6.49 -15.00
CA THR A 239 -7.75 7.51 -14.62
C THR A 239 -9.19 7.06 -14.84
N THR A 240 -9.45 6.23 -15.86
CA THR A 240 -10.79 5.70 -16.15
C THR A 240 -11.19 4.57 -15.20
N ALA A 241 -10.21 3.77 -14.74
CA ALA A 241 -10.46 2.67 -13.82
C ALA A 241 -10.76 3.17 -12.40
N ASP A 242 -10.05 4.20 -11.94
CA ASP A 242 -10.33 4.86 -10.65
C ASP A 242 -11.77 5.44 -10.63
N ALA A 243 -12.20 6.11 -11.71
CA ALA A 243 -13.54 6.70 -11.82
C ALA A 243 -14.68 5.66 -11.92
N GLU A 244 -14.42 4.50 -12.53
CA GLU A 244 -15.41 3.40 -12.63
C GLU A 244 -15.64 2.75 -11.26
N LEU A 245 -14.58 2.64 -10.44
CA LEU A 245 -14.69 2.18 -9.06
C LEU A 245 -15.45 3.19 -8.17
N GLU A 246 -15.20 4.48 -8.37
CA GLU A 246 -15.94 5.56 -7.70
C GLU A 246 -17.45 5.47 -8.01
N GLY A 247 -17.82 5.20 -9.27
CA GLY A 247 -19.22 5.06 -9.69
C GLY A 247 -19.93 3.80 -9.16
N LEU A 248 -19.20 2.68 -9.07
CA LEU A 248 -19.76 1.41 -8.61
C LEU A 248 -20.10 1.41 -7.12
N GLU A 249 -19.28 2.03 -6.26
CA GLU A 249 -19.59 2.10 -4.83
C GLU A 249 -20.58 3.21 -4.47
N ALA A 250 -20.63 4.31 -5.23
CA ALA A 250 -21.64 5.36 -5.06
C ALA A 250 -23.08 4.80 -5.20
N TYR A 251 -23.27 3.80 -6.06
CA TYR A 251 -24.54 3.08 -6.25
C TYR A 251 -24.94 2.21 -5.04
N PHE A 252 -24.00 1.88 -4.15
CA PHE A 252 -24.25 1.03 -2.96
C PHE A 252 -24.05 1.77 -1.63
N THR A 253 -23.75 3.08 -1.67
CA THR A 253 -23.56 3.93 -0.49
C THR A 253 -24.72 4.90 -0.21
N GLU A 254 -25.84 4.79 -0.92
CA GLU A 254 -27.08 5.46 -0.50
C GLU A 254 -27.65 4.75 0.74
N ASP A 255 -27.14 5.16 1.91
CA ASP A 255 -27.83 5.30 3.21
C ASP A 255 -26.89 6.00 4.22
#